data_AF-R1FXJ4-F1
#
_entry.id   AF-R1FXJ4-F1
#
_cell.length_a   1.000
_cell.length_b   1.000
_cell.length_c   1.000
_cell.angle_alpha   90.00
_cell.angle_beta   90.00
_cell.angle_gamma   90.00
#
_symmetry.space_group_name_H-M   'P 1'
#
loop_
_entity.id
_entity.type
_entity.pdbx_description
1 polymer ?
#
loop_
_entity_poly.entity_id
_entity_poly.type
_entity_poly.pdbx_seq_one_letter_code
_entity_poly.pdbx_strand_id
1 'polypeptide(L)'
;MIASSVIVLGLVRTPLQSFLPVLEAPPARQPRVLLPHRMSLALPSCAASGFWTTAAAGGCTGLLGQLGFQALFERSSDPVLNRAAGNTAHSLVAAAYCLFATVFGVAGWCFSTFGCTSTAAGRVLAPLGCVRWLGAFAFGIIALWDIPTCFAVKELRKPSFLLHHFAMAAVGGLGAYYCPTYYGLFFLGVVEASSVPLSVYEGLERASEIAGEGTSAAEEERCARLKRWRDAAQAVATAAFLFTRLYLFTRVTFFEFWPDALAVRFLLGASAAFVALQFFWFGQIVQQVFVDKWLARKEAA
;
A
#
# COMPACT_ATOMS: atom_id res chain seq x y z
N MET A 1 13.68 -14.90 50.62
CA MET A 1 13.27 -13.57 51.13
C MET A 1 13.57 -12.52 50.06
N ILE A 2 12.62 -12.29 49.16
CA ILE A 2 12.62 -11.14 48.23
C ILE A 2 11.18 -10.65 48.25
N ALA A 3 11.00 -9.43 48.75
CA ALA A 3 9.70 -8.82 49.01
C ALA A 3 9.01 -8.45 47.69
N SER A 4 7.75 -8.86 47.55
CA SER A 4 6.86 -8.47 46.47
C SER A 4 6.23 -7.11 46.81
N SER A 5 6.53 -6.08 46.02
CA SER A 5 5.87 -4.78 46.12
C SER A 5 4.60 -4.77 45.27
N VAL A 6 3.45 -4.88 45.94
CA VAL A 6 2.12 -4.66 45.38
C VAL A 6 1.92 -3.15 45.23
N ILE A 7 1.83 -2.66 43.99
CA ILE A 7 1.40 -1.29 43.70
C ILE A 7 -0.14 -1.27 43.69
N VAL A 8 -0.72 -0.71 44.74
CA VAL A 8 -2.15 -0.39 44.82
C VAL A 8 -2.35 0.98 44.16
N LEU A 9 -2.83 0.99 42.92
CA LEU A 9 -3.28 2.21 42.24
C LEU A 9 -4.62 2.65 42.82
N GLY A 10 -4.58 3.75 43.58
CA GLY A 10 -5.74 4.40 44.16
C GLY A 10 -6.71 4.91 43.08
N LEU A 11 -7.95 4.42 43.15
CA LEU A 11 -9.11 4.95 42.44
C LEU A 11 -9.46 6.34 43.01
N VAL A 12 -9.04 7.40 42.32
CA VAL A 12 -9.58 8.74 42.55
C VAL A 12 -10.89 8.85 41.79
N ARG A 13 -12.01 8.63 42.48
CA ARG A 13 -13.34 9.03 42.00
C ARG A 13 -13.48 10.54 42.15
N THR A 14 -13.48 11.28 41.05
CA THR A 14 -13.97 12.66 41.01
C THR A 14 -15.47 12.66 40.70
N PRO A 15 -16.34 13.15 41.59
CA PRO A 15 -17.74 13.39 41.28
C PRO A 15 -17.90 14.89 41.01
N LEU A 16 -17.94 15.29 39.74
CA LEU A 16 -18.37 16.64 39.35
C LEU A 16 -18.77 16.64 37.88
N GLN A 17 -19.98 16.15 37.61
CA GLN A 17 -20.76 16.59 36.45
C GLN A 17 -22.09 17.09 36.95
N SER A 18 -22.11 18.41 37.13
CA SER A 18 -23.24 19.26 37.36
C SER A 18 -24.26 19.13 36.23
N PHE A 19 -25.51 18.97 36.65
CA PHE A 19 -26.71 19.05 35.83
C PHE A 19 -26.78 20.42 35.15
N LEU A 20 -26.50 20.48 33.84
CA LEU A 20 -27.04 21.51 32.97
C LEU A 20 -28.18 20.87 32.18
N PRO A 21 -29.40 21.44 32.21
CA PRO A 21 -30.47 21.00 31.32
C PRO A 21 -30.03 21.27 29.89
N VAL A 22 -29.85 20.20 29.12
CA VAL A 22 -29.69 20.27 27.66
C VAL A 22 -31.00 20.80 27.12
N LEU A 23 -31.04 22.10 26.78
CA LEU A 23 -32.08 22.66 25.93
C LEU A 23 -31.96 21.97 24.57
N GLU A 24 -32.80 20.95 24.35
CA GLU A 24 -32.97 20.32 23.04
C GLU A 24 -33.47 21.39 22.06
N ALA A 25 -32.55 21.94 21.28
CA ALA A 25 -32.91 22.78 20.16
C ALA A 25 -33.79 21.95 19.20
N PRO A 26 -34.96 22.47 18.77
CA PRO A 26 -35.82 21.75 17.85
C PRO A 26 -35.02 21.37 16.59
N PRO A 27 -35.18 20.14 16.07
CA PRO A 27 -34.37 19.67 14.95
C PRO A 27 -34.57 20.62 13.78
N ALA A 28 -33.51 21.36 13.43
CA ALA A 28 -33.52 22.25 12.29
C ALA A 28 -33.88 21.38 11.07
N ARG A 29 -34.98 21.72 10.38
CA ARG A 29 -35.39 21.03 9.15
C ARG A 29 -34.22 21.10 8.18
N GLN A 30 -33.48 20.01 8.04
CA GLN A 30 -32.37 19.97 7.11
C GLN A 30 -32.95 20.12 5.70
N PRO A 31 -32.44 21.06 4.90
CA PRO A 31 -32.87 21.21 3.52
C PRO A 31 -32.68 19.87 2.82
N ARG A 32 -33.77 19.31 2.27
CA ARG A 32 -33.70 18.15 1.37
C ARG A 32 -33.02 18.60 0.09
N VAL A 33 -31.68 18.60 0.12
CA VAL A 33 -30.89 18.69 -1.10
C VAL A 33 -31.10 17.35 -1.80
N LEU A 34 -31.97 17.35 -2.80
CA LEU A 34 -32.07 16.28 -3.80
C LEU A 34 -30.76 16.29 -4.59
N LEU A 35 -29.72 15.69 -4.01
CA LEU A 35 -28.50 15.40 -4.76
C LEU A 35 -28.91 14.44 -5.90
N PRO A 36 -28.57 14.77 -7.16
CA PRO A 36 -28.84 13.87 -8.27
C PRO A 36 -28.27 12.49 -7.92
N HIS A 37 -29.03 11.43 -8.20
CA HIS A 37 -28.61 10.03 -8.02
C HIS A 37 -27.25 9.82 -8.68
N ARG A 38 -26.16 10.05 -7.94
CA ARG A 38 -24.82 9.73 -8.38
C ARG A 38 -24.82 8.22 -8.53
N MET A 39 -24.60 7.76 -9.76
CA MET A 39 -24.42 6.35 -10.07
C MET A 39 -23.40 5.79 -9.10
N SER A 40 -23.88 4.97 -8.19
CA SER A 40 -23.07 4.37 -7.14
C SER A 40 -22.26 3.28 -7.81
N LEU A 41 -20.94 3.46 -7.90
CA LEU A 41 -20.09 2.42 -8.44
C LEU A 41 -20.08 1.24 -7.45
N ALA A 42 -20.67 0.11 -7.86
CA ALA A 42 -20.66 -1.10 -7.06
C ALA A 42 -19.26 -1.73 -7.09
N LEU A 43 -18.45 -1.45 -6.07
CA LEU A 43 -17.17 -2.13 -5.88
C LEU A 43 -17.38 -3.54 -5.32
N PRO A 44 -16.50 -4.51 -5.67
CA PRO A 44 -16.43 -5.78 -4.98
C PRO A 44 -16.39 -5.59 -3.46
N SER A 45 -17.13 -6.42 -2.73
CA SER A 45 -17.21 -6.37 -1.28
C SER A 45 -17.30 -7.78 -0.70
N CYS A 46 -16.85 -7.96 0.54
CA CYS A 46 -17.07 -9.21 1.27
C CYS A 46 -17.38 -8.98 2.74
N ALA A 47 -18.08 -9.95 3.34
CA ALA A 47 -18.25 -10.04 4.78
C ALA A 47 -16.99 -10.61 5.45
N ALA A 48 -16.93 -10.58 6.78
CA ALA A 48 -15.81 -11.15 7.55
C ALA A 48 -15.56 -12.64 7.23
N SER A 49 -16.62 -13.42 7.05
CA SER A 49 -16.55 -14.84 6.68
C SER A 49 -15.95 -15.08 5.28
N GLY A 50 -16.03 -14.08 4.38
CA GLY A 50 -15.48 -14.15 3.02
C GLY A 50 -13.99 -13.80 2.93
N PHE A 51 -13.34 -13.47 4.05
CA PHE A 51 -11.92 -13.06 4.08
C PHE A 51 -11.01 -14.11 3.44
N TRP A 52 -11.05 -15.35 3.92
CA TRP A 52 -10.14 -16.41 3.46
C TRP A 52 -10.36 -16.79 2.00
N THR A 53 -11.61 -16.79 1.54
CA THR A 53 -11.93 -17.03 0.12
C THR A 53 -11.36 -15.93 -0.77
N THR A 54 -11.48 -14.67 -0.34
CA THR A 54 -10.95 -13.52 -1.10
C THR A 54 -9.41 -13.52 -1.10
N ALA A 55 -8.79 -13.84 0.04
CA ALA A 55 -7.35 -14.00 0.15
C ALA A 55 -6.82 -15.15 -0.72
N ALA A 56 -7.49 -16.31 -0.70
CA ALA A 56 -7.12 -17.43 -1.56
C ALA A 56 -7.23 -17.04 -3.05
N ALA A 57 -8.27 -16.32 -3.44
CA ALA A 57 -8.42 -15.82 -4.81
C ALA A 57 -7.28 -14.86 -5.22
N GLY A 58 -6.92 -13.91 -4.33
CA GLY A 58 -5.77 -13.02 -4.54
C GLY A 58 -4.47 -13.80 -4.70
N GLY A 59 -4.15 -14.67 -3.73
CA GLY A 59 -2.94 -15.48 -3.75
C GLY A 59 -2.82 -16.36 -4.99
N CYS A 60 -3.88 -17.08 -5.35
CA CYS A 60 -3.92 -17.90 -6.56
C CYS A 60 -3.74 -17.05 -7.83
N THR A 61 -4.31 -15.85 -7.89
CA THR A 61 -4.14 -14.94 -9.04
C THR A 61 -2.68 -14.54 -9.21
N GLY A 62 -2.02 -14.12 -8.12
CA GLY A 62 -0.60 -13.77 -8.14
C GLY A 62 0.28 -14.96 -8.54
N LEU A 63 0.05 -16.12 -7.93
CA LEU A 63 0.82 -17.34 -8.19
C LEU A 63 0.68 -17.82 -9.63
N LEU A 64 -0.56 -17.88 -10.15
CA LEU A 64 -0.80 -18.28 -11.54
C LEU A 64 -0.21 -17.27 -12.53
N GLY A 65 -0.29 -15.97 -12.22
CA GLY A 65 0.36 -14.91 -13.00
C GLY A 65 1.88 -15.11 -13.04
N GLN A 66 2.51 -15.33 -11.89
CA GLN A 66 3.95 -15.56 -11.79
C GLN A 66 4.39 -16.77 -12.60
N LEU A 67 3.75 -17.92 -12.38
CA LEU A 67 4.11 -19.17 -13.06
C LEU A 67 3.87 -19.06 -14.57
N GLY A 68 2.76 -18.44 -14.98
CA GLY A 68 2.41 -18.25 -16.39
C GLY A 68 3.40 -17.33 -17.12
N PHE A 69 3.69 -16.16 -16.56
CA PHE A 69 4.65 -15.22 -17.15
C PHE A 69 6.08 -15.75 -17.11
N GLN A 70 6.48 -16.40 -16.01
CA GLN A 70 7.80 -17.00 -15.91
C GLN A 70 7.99 -18.08 -16.97
N ALA A 71 7.03 -19.00 -17.14
CA ALA A 71 7.10 -20.02 -18.18
C ALA A 71 7.14 -19.42 -19.60
N LEU A 72 6.45 -18.31 -19.83
CA LEU A 72 6.52 -17.57 -21.09
C LEU A 72 7.91 -16.97 -21.33
N PHE A 73 8.49 -16.32 -20.32
CA PHE A 73 9.80 -15.66 -20.44
C PHE A 73 10.96 -16.66 -20.51
N GLU A 74 10.88 -17.78 -19.79
CA GLU A 74 11.85 -18.89 -19.90
C GLU A 74 11.88 -19.49 -21.32
N ARG A 75 10.78 -19.43 -22.06
CA ARG A 75 10.71 -19.88 -23.47
C ARG A 75 11.08 -18.81 -24.48
N SER A 76 11.35 -17.58 -24.04
CA SER A 76 11.70 -16.49 -24.93
C SER A 76 13.05 -16.73 -25.58
N SER A 77 13.15 -16.45 -26.88
CA SER A 77 14.45 -16.38 -27.58
C SER A 77 15.25 -15.14 -27.20
N ASP A 78 14.65 -14.21 -26.47
CA ASP A 78 15.33 -13.04 -25.95
C ASP A 78 16.15 -13.42 -24.70
N PRO A 79 17.50 -13.33 -24.75
CA PRO A 79 18.36 -13.75 -23.65
C PRO A 79 18.14 -12.95 -22.36
N VAL A 80 17.69 -11.70 -22.44
CA VAL A 80 17.42 -10.89 -21.23
C VAL A 80 16.14 -11.38 -20.55
N LEU A 81 15.09 -11.65 -21.32
CA LEU A 81 13.82 -12.13 -20.77
C LEU A 81 13.97 -13.55 -20.21
N ASN A 82 14.69 -14.43 -20.92
CA ASN A 82 14.95 -15.78 -20.45
C ASN A 82 15.76 -15.78 -19.15
N ARG A 83 16.85 -15.01 -19.07
CA ARG A 83 17.72 -14.97 -17.88
C ARG A 83 17.11 -14.20 -16.71
N ALA A 84 16.21 -13.25 -16.96
CA ALA A 84 15.49 -12.50 -15.93
C ALA A 84 14.08 -13.06 -15.63
N ALA A 85 13.70 -14.21 -16.18
CA ALA A 85 12.31 -14.64 -16.27
C ALA A 85 11.52 -14.51 -14.95
N GLY A 86 12.08 -15.00 -13.84
CA GLY A 86 11.44 -14.92 -12.53
C GLY A 86 11.26 -13.47 -12.03
N ASN A 87 12.29 -12.63 -12.18
CA ASN A 87 12.24 -11.22 -11.79
C ASN A 87 11.30 -10.41 -12.68
N THR A 88 11.36 -10.59 -14.00
CA THR A 88 10.48 -9.90 -14.94
C THR A 88 9.01 -10.30 -14.75
N ALA A 89 8.74 -11.59 -14.51
CA ALA A 89 7.41 -12.06 -14.16
C ALA A 89 6.90 -11.40 -12.88
N HIS A 90 7.73 -11.33 -11.84
CA HIS A 90 7.38 -10.69 -10.57
C HIS A 90 7.05 -9.21 -10.76
N SER A 91 7.93 -8.44 -11.41
CA SER A 91 7.72 -7.01 -11.66
C SER A 91 6.44 -6.75 -12.46
N LEU A 92 6.09 -7.62 -13.42
CA LEU A 92 4.87 -7.48 -14.21
C LEU A 92 3.61 -7.75 -13.38
N VAL A 93 3.59 -8.83 -12.58
CA VAL A 93 2.47 -9.15 -11.70
C VAL A 93 2.30 -8.07 -10.62
N ALA A 94 3.41 -7.61 -10.04
CA ALA A 94 3.41 -6.53 -9.05
C ALA A 94 2.84 -5.22 -9.64
N ALA A 95 3.30 -4.82 -10.83
CA ALA A 95 2.79 -3.63 -11.51
C ALA A 95 1.29 -3.73 -11.80
N ALA A 96 0.83 -4.89 -12.29
CA ALA A 96 -0.58 -5.14 -12.58
C ALA A 96 -1.45 -5.10 -11.31
N TYR A 97 -0.97 -5.71 -10.22
CA TYR A 97 -1.63 -5.65 -8.93
C TYR A 97 -1.69 -4.22 -8.37
N CYS A 98 -0.57 -3.47 -8.41
CA CYS A 98 -0.54 -2.09 -7.92
C CYS A 98 -1.50 -1.20 -8.72
N LEU A 99 -1.58 -1.38 -10.04
CA LEU A 99 -2.54 -0.67 -10.89
C LEU A 99 -3.98 -1.03 -10.52
N PHE A 100 -4.27 -2.32 -10.33
CA PHE A 100 -5.57 -2.78 -9.87
C PHE A 100 -5.97 -2.16 -8.52
N ALA A 101 -5.09 -2.25 -7.51
CA ALA A 101 -5.31 -1.67 -6.19
C ALA A 101 -5.50 -0.14 -6.25
N THR A 102 -4.72 0.54 -7.10
CA THR A 102 -4.85 1.98 -7.34
C THR A 102 -6.22 2.33 -7.91
N VAL A 103 -6.65 1.65 -8.97
CA VAL A 103 -7.95 1.90 -9.61
C VAL A 103 -9.08 1.64 -8.62
N PHE A 104 -9.03 0.52 -7.88
CA PHE A 104 -10.01 0.20 -6.86
C PHE A 104 -10.04 1.25 -5.74
N GLY A 105 -8.86 1.64 -5.23
CA GLY A 105 -8.70 2.62 -4.17
C GLY A 105 -9.20 4.00 -4.56
N VAL A 106 -8.81 4.50 -5.73
CA VAL A 106 -9.28 5.79 -6.26
C VAL A 106 -10.78 5.76 -6.49
N ALA A 107 -11.29 4.67 -7.07
CA ALA A 107 -12.72 4.52 -7.30
C ALA A 107 -13.53 4.53 -5.98
N GLY A 108 -13.06 3.80 -4.97
CA GLY A 108 -13.69 3.79 -3.66
C GLY A 108 -13.55 5.12 -2.93
N TRP A 109 -12.37 5.74 -2.96
CA TRP A 109 -12.09 7.00 -2.30
C TRP A 109 -12.92 8.15 -2.88
N CYS A 110 -13.06 8.22 -4.21
CA CYS A 110 -13.77 9.31 -4.88
C CYS A 110 -15.28 9.08 -5.02
N PHE A 111 -15.74 7.83 -5.11
CA PHE A 111 -17.13 7.50 -5.50
C PHE A 111 -17.88 6.60 -4.51
N SER A 112 -17.30 6.23 -3.36
CA SER A 112 -18.05 5.47 -2.36
C SER A 112 -19.27 6.26 -1.85
N THR A 113 -20.40 5.56 -1.83
CA THR A 113 -21.71 6.12 -1.54
C THR A 113 -21.94 6.43 -0.06
N PHE A 114 -22.39 7.67 0.20
CA PHE A 114 -23.26 8.12 1.28
C PHE A 114 -22.78 8.07 2.74
N GLY A 115 -22.98 9.19 3.46
CA GLY A 115 -23.39 9.28 4.87
C GLY A 115 -22.39 8.86 5.96
N CYS A 116 -21.74 7.71 5.81
CA CYS A 116 -20.65 7.28 6.70
C CYS A 116 -19.42 8.17 6.54
N THR A 117 -19.21 8.77 5.37
CA THR A 117 -18.05 9.62 5.14
C THR A 117 -18.21 11.06 5.62
N SER A 118 -19.37 11.49 6.12
CA SER A 118 -19.55 12.86 6.60
C SER A 118 -19.10 13.06 8.05
N THR A 119 -19.07 11.98 8.84
CA THR A 119 -18.67 12.01 10.26
C THR A 119 -17.37 11.27 10.49
N ALA A 120 -16.60 11.70 11.50
CA ALA A 120 -15.37 11.00 11.92
C ALA A 120 -15.66 9.53 12.29
N ALA A 121 -16.74 9.28 13.05
CA ALA A 121 -17.14 7.93 13.45
C ALA A 121 -17.51 7.05 12.26
N GLY A 122 -18.21 7.58 11.27
CA GLY A 122 -18.51 6.80 10.08
C GLY A 122 -17.26 6.52 9.23
N ARG A 123 -16.26 7.42 9.18
CA ARG A 123 -15.01 7.17 8.44
C ARG A 123 -14.09 6.19 9.14
N VAL A 124 -14.02 6.21 10.47
CA VAL A 124 -13.05 5.43 11.27
C VAL A 124 -13.64 4.15 11.86
N LEU A 125 -14.91 4.11 12.23
CA LEU A 125 -15.49 2.96 12.94
C LEU A 125 -16.45 2.14 12.09
N ALA A 126 -17.06 2.72 11.04
CA ALA A 126 -17.98 1.97 10.20
C ALA A 126 -17.19 1.05 9.26
N PRO A 127 -17.39 -0.28 9.35
CA PRO A 127 -16.69 -1.22 8.48
C PRO A 127 -17.24 -1.14 7.05
N LEU A 128 -16.33 -1.09 6.08
CA LEU A 128 -16.64 -1.12 4.65
C LEU A 128 -16.28 -2.48 4.05
N GLY A 129 -17.28 -3.16 3.48
CA GLY A 129 -17.08 -4.46 2.86
C GLY A 129 -16.10 -4.44 1.68
N CYS A 130 -16.02 -3.32 0.94
CA CYS A 130 -15.06 -3.17 -0.16
C CYS A 130 -13.61 -3.02 0.31
N VAL A 131 -13.37 -2.37 1.45
CA VAL A 131 -12.04 -2.28 2.07
C VAL A 131 -11.63 -3.65 2.60
N ARG A 132 -12.56 -4.36 3.24
CA ARG A 132 -12.34 -5.74 3.66
C ARG A 132 -11.96 -6.64 2.48
N TRP A 133 -12.67 -6.50 1.36
CA TRP A 133 -12.37 -7.24 0.14
C TRP A 133 -10.99 -6.92 -0.40
N LEU A 134 -10.65 -5.64 -0.57
CA LEU A 134 -9.34 -5.21 -1.08
C LEU A 134 -8.21 -5.67 -0.17
N GLY A 135 -8.32 -5.46 1.14
CA GLY A 135 -7.30 -5.87 2.09
C GLY A 135 -7.13 -7.39 2.19
N ALA A 136 -8.21 -8.17 2.06
CA ALA A 136 -8.13 -9.62 2.01
C ALA A 136 -7.44 -10.09 0.73
N PHE A 137 -7.80 -9.51 -0.42
CA PHE A 137 -7.16 -9.80 -1.70
C PHE A 137 -5.66 -9.46 -1.67
N ALA A 138 -5.32 -8.27 -1.16
CA ALA A 138 -3.96 -7.80 -0.95
C ALA A 138 -3.15 -8.74 -0.04
N PHE A 139 -3.73 -9.12 1.11
CA PHE A 139 -3.12 -10.08 2.02
C PHE A 139 -2.82 -11.40 1.31
N GLY A 140 -3.77 -11.91 0.53
CA GLY A 140 -3.61 -13.12 -0.27
C GLY A 140 -2.45 -13.03 -1.28
N ILE A 141 -2.45 -11.97 -2.10
CA ILE A 141 -1.39 -11.65 -3.05
C ILE A 141 -0.03 -11.65 -2.36
N ILE A 142 0.10 -10.95 -1.22
CA ILE A 142 1.39 -10.80 -0.56
C ILE A 142 1.83 -12.09 0.16
N ALA A 143 0.93 -12.71 0.92
CA ALA A 143 1.26 -13.86 1.77
C ALA A 143 1.44 -15.15 0.98
N LEU A 144 0.65 -15.36 -0.08
CA LEU A 144 0.64 -16.62 -0.83
C LEU A 144 1.43 -16.58 -2.14
N TRP A 145 1.71 -15.39 -2.68
CA TRP A 145 2.51 -15.23 -3.89
C TRP A 145 3.78 -14.43 -3.66
N ASP A 146 3.67 -13.17 -3.21
CA ASP A 146 4.81 -12.23 -3.21
C ASP A 146 5.95 -12.73 -2.30
N ILE A 147 5.66 -12.98 -1.02
CA ILE A 147 6.64 -13.49 -0.04
C ILE A 147 7.27 -14.81 -0.53
N PRO A 148 6.51 -15.85 -0.91
CA PRO A 148 7.09 -17.07 -1.48
C PRO A 148 7.96 -16.82 -2.72
N THR A 149 7.55 -15.92 -3.61
CA THR A 149 8.31 -15.57 -4.82
C THR A 149 9.61 -14.86 -4.46
N CYS A 150 9.60 -13.96 -3.48
CA CYS A 150 10.81 -13.32 -2.96
C CYS A 150 11.79 -14.36 -2.40
N PHE A 151 11.30 -15.44 -1.77
CA PHE A 151 12.16 -16.55 -1.35
C PHE A 151 12.57 -17.47 -2.50
N ALA A 152 11.78 -17.62 -3.55
CA ALA A 152 12.11 -18.47 -4.69
C ALA A 152 13.17 -17.81 -5.60
N VAL A 153 12.99 -16.53 -5.95
CA VAL A 153 13.85 -15.77 -6.87
C VAL A 153 14.98 -15.09 -6.11
N LYS A 154 16.23 -15.47 -6.38
CA LYS A 154 17.41 -15.06 -5.59
C LYS A 154 17.57 -13.53 -5.53
N GLU A 155 17.31 -12.86 -6.63
CA GLU A 155 17.43 -11.41 -6.81
C GLU A 155 16.47 -10.61 -5.91
N LEU A 156 15.35 -11.23 -5.52
CA LEU A 156 14.30 -10.61 -4.70
C LEU A 156 14.50 -10.85 -3.19
N ARG A 157 15.47 -11.67 -2.77
CA ARG A 157 15.73 -12.03 -1.36
C ARG A 157 16.39 -10.92 -0.53
N LYS A 158 16.11 -9.66 -0.83
CA LYS A 158 16.63 -8.51 -0.08
C LYS A 158 15.90 -8.43 1.26
N PRO A 159 16.60 -8.39 2.42
CA PRO A 159 15.95 -8.36 3.73
C PRO A 159 14.96 -7.20 3.91
N SER A 160 15.29 -6.02 3.35
CA SER A 160 14.40 -4.86 3.36
C SER A 160 13.09 -5.13 2.61
N PHE A 161 13.14 -5.79 1.47
CA PHE A 161 11.96 -6.14 0.68
C PHE A 161 11.09 -7.15 1.43
N LEU A 162 11.68 -8.23 1.95
CA LEU A 162 10.93 -9.21 2.75
C LEU A 162 10.25 -8.56 3.95
N LEU A 163 10.96 -7.71 4.70
CA LEU A 163 10.38 -6.97 5.83
C LEU A 163 9.20 -6.09 5.39
N HIS A 164 9.32 -5.42 4.23
CA HIS A 164 8.23 -4.64 3.63
C HIS A 164 7.01 -5.52 3.38
N HIS A 165 7.18 -6.64 2.68
CA HIS A 165 6.07 -7.52 2.29
C HIS A 165 5.42 -8.15 3.52
N PHE A 166 6.18 -8.58 4.53
CA PHE A 166 5.61 -9.04 5.80
C PHE A 166 4.80 -7.94 6.51
N ALA A 167 5.31 -6.72 6.55
CA ALA A 167 4.57 -5.59 7.11
C ALA A 167 3.29 -5.30 6.32
N MET A 168 3.35 -5.27 4.99
CA MET A 168 2.19 -5.03 4.13
C MET A 168 1.16 -6.17 4.22
N ALA A 169 1.59 -7.42 4.36
CA ALA A 169 0.69 -8.55 4.63
C ALA A 169 -0.01 -8.38 5.98
N ALA A 170 0.73 -8.05 7.05
CA ALA A 170 0.14 -7.79 8.37
C ALA A 170 -0.87 -6.64 8.31
N VAL A 171 -0.53 -5.56 7.62
CA VAL A 171 -1.40 -4.41 7.36
C VAL A 171 -2.67 -4.81 6.60
N GLY A 172 -2.54 -5.58 5.51
CA GLY A 172 -3.68 -6.04 4.71
C GLY A 172 -4.60 -6.96 5.51
N GLY A 173 -4.04 -7.91 6.25
CA GLY A 173 -4.79 -8.83 7.10
C GLY A 173 -5.50 -8.12 8.27
N LEU A 174 -4.78 -7.28 9.02
CA LEU A 174 -5.35 -6.55 10.14
C LEU A 174 -6.37 -5.49 9.68
N GLY A 175 -6.04 -4.76 8.61
CA GLY A 175 -6.91 -3.76 8.00
C GLY A 175 -8.18 -4.38 7.45
N ALA A 176 -8.10 -5.52 6.76
CA ALA A 176 -9.30 -6.19 6.28
C ALA A 176 -10.14 -6.78 7.41
N TYR A 177 -9.51 -7.44 8.38
CA TYR A 177 -10.23 -8.22 9.38
C TYR A 177 -10.80 -7.35 10.50
N TYR A 178 -9.95 -6.53 11.12
CA TYR A 178 -10.26 -5.77 12.34
C TYR A 178 -10.63 -4.31 12.07
N CYS A 179 -10.11 -3.71 11.00
CA CYS A 179 -10.21 -2.26 10.78
C CYS A 179 -10.50 -1.88 9.31
N PRO A 180 -11.59 -2.37 8.68
CA PRO A 180 -11.86 -2.09 7.28
C PRO A 180 -12.53 -0.71 7.11
N THR A 181 -11.80 0.34 7.45
CA THR A 181 -12.30 1.72 7.53
C THR A 181 -12.24 2.41 6.17
N TYR A 182 -12.94 3.55 6.03
CA TYR A 182 -12.88 4.38 4.83
C TYR A 182 -11.45 4.72 4.39
N TYR A 183 -10.59 5.05 5.36
CA TYR A 183 -9.18 5.37 5.11
C TYR A 183 -8.37 4.19 4.56
N GLY A 184 -8.84 2.95 4.73
CA GLY A 184 -8.26 1.77 4.10
C GLY A 184 -8.26 1.85 2.56
N LEU A 185 -9.23 2.52 1.93
CA LEU A 185 -9.25 2.71 0.47
C LEU A 185 -8.06 3.55 -0.01
N PHE A 186 -7.68 4.56 0.78
CA PHE A 186 -6.52 5.37 0.49
C PHE A 186 -5.23 4.59 0.75
N PHE A 187 -5.09 4.04 1.96
CA PHE A 187 -3.83 3.43 2.40
C PHE A 187 -3.50 2.10 1.70
N LEU A 188 -4.50 1.29 1.34
CA LEU A 188 -4.29 0.01 0.64
C LEU A 188 -4.44 0.13 -0.88
N GLY A 189 -4.96 1.25 -1.38
CA GLY A 189 -5.31 1.42 -2.79
C GLY A 189 -4.63 2.62 -3.42
N VAL A 190 -5.07 3.84 -3.08
CA VAL A 190 -4.56 5.09 -3.68
C VAL A 190 -3.03 5.22 -3.59
N VAL A 191 -2.44 4.81 -2.46
CA VAL A 191 -0.99 4.88 -2.21
C VAL A 191 -0.19 3.99 -3.16
N GLU A 192 -0.79 2.93 -3.71
CA GLU A 192 -0.12 2.02 -4.66
C GLU A 192 0.13 2.66 -6.03
N ALA A 193 -0.41 3.86 -6.29
CA ALA A 193 -0.18 4.57 -7.54
C ALA A 193 1.32 4.85 -7.78
N SER A 194 2.11 5.09 -6.73
CA SER A 194 3.57 5.23 -6.85
C SER A 194 4.31 3.91 -7.06
N SER A 195 3.70 2.79 -6.66
CA SER A 195 4.32 1.46 -6.77
C SER A 195 4.32 0.97 -8.22
N VAL A 196 3.35 1.40 -9.05
CA VAL A 196 3.27 1.03 -10.47
C VAL A 196 4.54 1.41 -11.26
N PRO A 197 4.96 2.69 -11.33
CA PRO A 197 6.20 3.04 -12.04
C PRO A 197 7.45 2.47 -11.35
N LEU A 198 7.41 2.23 -10.03
CA LEU A 198 8.52 1.61 -9.30
C LEU A 198 8.75 0.17 -9.75
N SER A 199 7.69 -0.65 -9.86
CA SER A 199 7.81 -2.03 -10.37
C SER A 199 8.34 -2.08 -11.81
N VAL A 200 7.99 -1.09 -12.64
CA VAL A 200 8.54 -0.95 -14.00
C VAL A 200 10.04 -0.62 -13.95
N TYR A 201 10.45 0.31 -13.08
CA TYR A 201 11.86 0.64 -12.86
C TYR A 201 12.67 -0.60 -12.47
N GLU A 202 12.20 -1.38 -11.49
CA GLU A 202 12.90 -2.57 -10.99
C GLU A 202 13.09 -3.63 -12.08
N GLY A 203 12.05 -3.87 -12.89
CA GLY A 203 12.14 -4.78 -14.04
C GLY A 203 13.16 -4.32 -15.09
N LEU A 204 13.18 -3.01 -15.40
CA LEU A 204 14.12 -2.42 -16.35
C LEU A 204 15.55 -2.37 -15.82
N GLU A 205 15.73 -2.15 -14.52
CA GLU A 205 17.03 -2.18 -13.85
C GLU A 205 17.68 -3.55 -14.07
N ARG A 206 16.99 -4.64 -13.71
CA ARG A 206 17.51 -5.99 -13.91
C ARG A 206 17.73 -6.32 -15.38
N ALA A 207 16.80 -5.94 -16.26
CA ALA A 207 16.96 -6.16 -17.69
C ALA A 207 18.21 -5.46 -18.25
N SER A 208 18.50 -4.24 -17.78
CA SER A 208 19.67 -3.47 -18.20
C SER A 208 20.99 -4.05 -17.70
N GLU A 209 21.02 -4.63 -16.50
CA GLU A 209 22.19 -5.33 -15.97
C GLU A 209 22.56 -6.54 -16.83
N ILE A 210 21.58 -7.41 -17.12
CA ILE A 210 21.81 -8.61 -17.93
C ILE A 210 22.23 -8.24 -19.35
N ALA A 211 21.60 -7.22 -19.95
CA ALA A 211 22.00 -6.74 -21.28
C ALA A 211 23.43 -6.18 -21.30
N GLY A 212 23.91 -5.64 -20.17
CA GLY A 212 25.28 -5.10 -20.04
C GLY A 212 26.37 -6.15 -19.90
N GLU A 213 26.02 -7.43 -19.74
CA GLU A 213 26.99 -8.53 -19.73
C GLU A 213 27.37 -8.99 -21.14
N GLY A 214 26.60 -8.57 -22.16
CA GLY A 214 26.88 -8.84 -23.57
C GLY A 214 28.07 -8.03 -24.08
N THR A 215 28.77 -8.57 -25.07
CA THR A 215 29.96 -7.94 -25.68
C THR A 215 29.76 -7.50 -27.12
N SER A 216 28.60 -7.79 -27.71
CA SER A 216 28.30 -7.37 -29.08
C SER A 216 27.77 -5.92 -29.12
N ALA A 217 28.04 -5.22 -30.22
CA ALA A 217 27.54 -3.85 -30.43
C ALA A 217 25.99 -3.75 -30.32
N ALA A 218 25.27 -4.80 -30.74
CA ALA A 218 23.82 -4.86 -30.63
C ALA A 218 23.34 -4.95 -29.16
N GLU A 219 24.08 -5.66 -28.31
CA GLU A 219 23.80 -5.77 -26.88
C GLU A 219 24.12 -4.46 -26.14
N GLU A 220 25.20 -3.78 -26.53
CA GLU A 220 25.54 -2.44 -26.02
C GLU A 220 24.43 -1.43 -26.33
N GLU A 221 23.95 -1.39 -27.58
CA GLU A 221 22.85 -0.49 -27.98
C GLU A 221 21.57 -0.81 -27.20
N ARG A 222 21.26 -2.10 -27.05
CA ARG A 222 20.13 -2.57 -26.26
C ARG A 222 20.26 -2.14 -24.80
N CYS A 223 21.42 -2.33 -24.19
CA CYS A 223 21.70 -1.91 -22.81
C CYS A 223 21.50 -0.40 -22.65
N ALA A 224 22.03 0.41 -23.59
CA ALA A 224 21.83 1.86 -23.58
C ALA A 224 20.35 2.26 -23.72
N ARG A 225 19.58 1.54 -24.53
CA ARG A 225 18.12 1.74 -24.64
C ARG A 225 17.40 1.39 -23.34
N LEU A 226 17.70 0.24 -22.73
CA LEU A 226 17.10 -0.18 -21.46
C LEU A 226 17.44 0.78 -20.31
N LYS A 227 18.69 1.26 -20.23
CA LYS A 227 19.10 2.28 -19.25
C LYS A 227 18.32 3.58 -19.40
N ARG A 228 18.10 4.05 -20.64
CA ARG A 228 17.24 5.23 -20.90
C ARG A 228 15.82 5.04 -20.36
N TRP A 229 15.20 3.92 -20.65
CA TRP A 229 13.85 3.62 -20.15
C TRP A 229 13.82 3.46 -18.63
N ARG A 230 14.81 2.79 -18.05
CA ARG A 230 14.98 2.65 -16.59
C ARG A 230 15.07 4.02 -15.93
N ASP A 231 15.91 4.92 -16.45
CA ASP A 231 16.12 6.25 -15.88
C ASP A 231 14.85 7.10 -15.97
N ALA A 232 14.12 7.00 -17.08
CA ALA A 232 12.81 7.64 -17.23
C ALA A 232 11.79 7.08 -16.21
N ALA A 233 11.69 5.75 -16.08
CA ALA A 233 10.82 5.09 -15.11
C ALA A 233 11.19 5.48 -13.67
N GLN A 234 12.49 5.59 -13.36
CA GLN A 234 12.98 6.04 -12.06
C GLN A 234 12.53 7.47 -11.75
N ALA A 235 12.64 8.38 -12.72
CA ALA A 235 12.21 9.78 -12.54
C ALA A 235 10.70 9.86 -12.26
N VAL A 236 9.89 9.10 -13.02
CA VAL A 236 8.44 9.00 -12.80
C VAL A 236 8.13 8.37 -11.45
N ALA A 237 8.80 7.28 -11.09
CA ALA A 237 8.61 6.61 -9.80
C ALA A 237 8.94 7.53 -8.62
N THR A 238 10.03 8.29 -8.73
CA THR A 238 10.44 9.27 -7.70
C THR A 238 9.40 10.37 -7.55
N ALA A 239 8.94 10.96 -8.66
CA ALA A 239 7.92 11.99 -8.64
C ALA A 239 6.59 11.47 -8.07
N ALA A 240 6.16 10.29 -8.52
CA ALA A 240 4.95 9.64 -8.03
C ALA A 240 5.05 9.35 -6.53
N PHE A 241 6.19 8.83 -6.05
CA PHE A 241 6.41 8.55 -4.64
C PHE A 241 6.37 9.82 -3.78
N LEU A 242 7.05 10.89 -4.20
CA LEU A 242 7.03 12.16 -3.47
C LEU A 242 5.62 12.75 -3.42
N PHE A 243 4.84 12.63 -4.50
CA PHE A 243 3.48 13.11 -4.52
C PHE A 243 2.54 12.26 -3.67
N THR A 244 2.50 10.94 -3.86
CA THR A 244 1.51 10.06 -3.21
C THR A 244 1.89 9.71 -1.78
N ARG A 245 3.15 9.30 -1.55
CA ARG A 245 3.61 8.76 -0.26
C ARG A 245 4.16 9.83 0.66
N LEU A 246 4.79 10.87 0.14
CA LEU A 246 5.24 11.99 0.99
C LEU A 246 4.12 13.03 1.16
N TYR A 247 3.60 13.61 0.07
CA TYR A 247 2.61 14.69 0.19
C TYR A 247 1.21 14.20 0.56
N LEU A 248 0.57 13.37 -0.29
CA LEU A 248 -0.83 12.97 -0.08
C LEU A 248 -1.00 12.11 1.17
N PHE A 249 -0.12 11.14 1.41
CA PHE A 249 -0.19 10.30 2.61
C PHE A 249 -0.10 11.13 3.89
N THR A 250 0.87 12.06 3.96
CA THR A 250 1.03 12.96 5.12
C THR A 250 -0.21 13.82 5.29
N ARG A 251 -0.73 14.40 4.20
CA ARG A 251 -1.96 15.18 4.23
C ARG A 251 -3.12 14.38 4.81
N VAL A 252 -3.45 13.23 4.20
CA VAL A 252 -4.59 12.40 4.62
C VAL A 252 -4.40 11.90 6.05
N THR A 253 -3.17 11.53 6.43
CA THR A 253 -2.90 11.03 7.77
C THR A 253 -3.09 12.10 8.84
N PHE A 254 -2.46 13.26 8.69
CA PHE A 254 -2.43 14.27 9.75
C PHE A 254 -3.62 15.23 9.74
N PHE A 255 -4.22 15.47 8.58
CA PHE A 255 -5.30 16.46 8.44
C PHE A 255 -6.69 15.83 8.30
N GLU A 256 -6.78 14.53 8.03
CA GLU A 256 -8.08 13.84 7.88
C GLU A 256 -8.20 12.69 8.90
N PHE A 257 -7.34 11.67 8.79
CA PHE A 257 -7.43 10.46 9.61
C PHE A 257 -7.16 10.71 11.10
N TRP A 258 -6.07 11.41 11.45
CA TRP A 258 -5.69 11.62 12.85
C TRP A 258 -6.72 12.46 13.63
N PRO A 259 -7.22 13.59 13.10
CA PRO A 259 -8.33 14.32 13.72
C PRO A 259 -9.56 13.44 13.95
N ASP A 260 -9.92 12.60 12.98
CA ASP A 260 -11.05 11.69 13.13
C ASP A 260 -10.81 10.60 14.18
N ALA A 261 -9.62 10.00 14.17
CA ALA A 261 -9.23 8.97 15.13
C ALA A 261 -9.26 9.52 16.56
N LEU A 262 -8.77 10.74 16.78
CA LEU A 262 -8.86 11.44 18.06
C LEU A 262 -10.31 11.71 18.47
N ALA A 263 -11.15 12.17 17.54
CA ALA A 263 -12.55 12.48 17.81
C ALA A 263 -13.35 11.25 18.31
N VAL A 264 -12.93 10.04 17.93
CA VAL A 264 -13.58 8.79 18.36
C VAL A 264 -12.73 7.93 19.29
N ARG A 265 -11.61 8.47 19.79
CA ARG A 265 -10.67 7.77 20.71
C ARG A 265 -10.18 6.42 20.17
N PHE A 266 -10.00 6.32 18.86
CA PHE A 266 -9.47 5.11 18.21
C PHE A 266 -8.01 4.88 18.60
N LEU A 267 -7.59 3.61 18.70
CA LEU A 267 -6.26 3.18 19.16
C LEU A 267 -5.12 3.79 18.30
N LEU A 268 -4.51 4.85 18.82
CA LEU A 268 -3.43 5.62 18.19
C LEU A 268 -2.15 4.81 17.93
N GLY A 269 -1.96 3.67 18.61
CA GLY A 269 -0.75 2.85 18.52
C GLY A 269 -0.54 2.21 17.14
N ALA A 270 -1.61 1.70 16.52
CA ALA A 270 -1.52 1.15 15.17
C ALA A 270 -1.19 2.25 14.15
N SER A 271 -1.82 3.42 14.29
CA SER A 271 -1.57 4.60 13.47
C SER A 271 -0.11 5.08 13.54
N ALA A 272 0.49 5.07 14.73
CA ALA A 272 1.91 5.42 14.91
C ALA A 272 2.85 4.45 14.17
N ALA A 273 2.55 3.15 14.17
CA ALA A 273 3.34 2.15 13.45
C ALA A 273 3.29 2.36 11.92
N PHE A 274 2.12 2.69 11.37
CA PHE A 274 1.97 3.02 9.95
C PHE A 274 2.79 4.26 9.56
N VAL A 275 2.73 5.31 10.38
CA VAL A 275 3.50 6.54 10.14
C VAL A 275 5.00 6.27 10.22
N ALA A 276 5.45 5.50 11.22
CA ALA A 276 6.85 5.11 11.34
C ALA A 276 7.33 4.29 10.13
N LEU A 277 6.51 3.35 9.64
CA LEU A 277 6.82 2.58 8.44
C LEU A 277 6.98 3.48 7.21
N GLN A 278 6.12 4.50 7.04
CA GLN A 278 6.27 5.45 5.92
C GLN A 278 7.54 6.29 6.03
N PHE A 279 7.87 6.80 7.22
CA PHE A 279 9.12 7.55 7.42
C PHE A 279 10.35 6.70 7.15
N PHE A 280 10.33 5.42 7.53
CA PHE A 280 11.40 4.48 7.19
C PHE A 280 11.60 4.37 5.67
N TRP A 281 10.52 4.17 4.91
CA TRP A 281 10.59 4.06 3.45
C TRP A 281 10.99 5.36 2.77
N PHE A 282 10.48 6.49 3.27
CA PHE A 282 10.92 7.80 2.81
C PHE A 282 12.43 7.97 3.01
N GLY A 283 12.96 7.60 4.19
CA GLY A 283 14.39 7.63 4.46
C GLY A 283 15.21 6.79 3.48
N GLN A 284 14.74 5.58 3.14
CA GLN A 284 15.39 4.71 2.16
C GLN A 284 15.45 5.34 0.76
N ILE A 285 14.36 5.97 0.30
CA ILE A 285 14.34 6.65 -1.01
C ILE A 285 15.22 7.89 -0.99
N VAL A 286 15.21 8.64 0.11
CA VAL A 286 16.11 9.79 0.24
C VAL A 286 17.57 9.33 0.11
N GLN A 287 17.93 8.23 0.78
CA GLN A 287 19.27 7.66 0.68
C GLN A 287 19.62 7.23 -0.75
N GLN A 288 18.75 6.45 -1.41
CA GLN A 288 19.00 5.94 -2.77
C GLN A 288 19.05 7.05 -3.84
N VAL A 289 18.18 8.06 -3.73
CA VAL A 289 18.06 9.11 -4.75
C VAL A 289 19.06 10.24 -4.50
N PHE A 290 19.17 10.71 -3.26
CA PHE A 290 19.95 11.92 -2.95
C PHE A 290 21.34 11.60 -2.43
N VAL A 291 21.54 10.53 -1.65
CA VAL A 291 22.88 10.23 -1.13
C VAL A 291 23.67 9.47 -2.19
N ASP A 292 23.18 8.31 -2.60
CA ASP A 292 23.98 7.40 -3.43
C ASP A 292 24.15 7.89 -4.87
N LYS A 293 23.14 8.55 -5.46
CA LYS A 293 23.20 8.99 -6.86
C LYS A 293 23.68 10.43 -7.04
N TRP A 294 23.35 11.33 -6.11
CA TRP A 294 23.71 12.74 -6.27
C TRP A 294 25.08 13.08 -5.68
N LEU A 295 25.43 12.53 -4.51
CA LEU A 295 26.72 12.82 -3.89
C LEU A 295 27.84 12.01 -4.56
N ALA A 296 27.65 10.72 -4.84
CA ALA A 296 28.69 9.92 -5.49
C ALA A 296 29.04 10.40 -6.91
N ARG A 297 28.08 10.97 -7.65
CA ARG A 297 28.36 11.57 -8.97
C ARG A 297 29.20 12.84 -8.89
N LYS A 298 29.10 13.61 -7.80
CA LYS A 298 29.92 14.81 -7.60
C LYS A 298 31.35 14.49 -7.21
N GLU A 299 31.60 13.33 -6.62
CA GLU A 299 32.95 12.89 -6.26
C GLU A 299 33.69 12.26 -7.46
N ALA A 300 32.95 11.80 -8.47
CA ALA A 300 33.49 11.17 -9.67
C ALA A 300 33.71 12.14 -10.86
N ALA A 301 33.30 13.41 -10.72
CA ALA A 301 33.38 14.45 -11.76
C ALA A 301 34.36 15.55 -11.34
#